data_AF-A0A835PWB6-F1
#
_entry.id   AF-A0A835PWB6-F1
#
_cell.length_a   1.000
_cell.length_b   1.000
_cell.length_c   1.000
_cell.angle_alpha   90.00
_cell.angle_beta   90.00
_cell.angle_gamma   90.00
#
_symmetry.space_group_name_H-M   'P 1'
#
loop_
_entity.id
_entity.type
_entity.pdbx_description
1 polymer ?
#
loop_
_entity_poly.entity_id
_entity_poly.type
_entity_poly.pdbx_seq_one_letter_code
_entity_poly.pdbx_strand_id
1 'polypeptide(L)'
;MEEDGRGRTPLELAREVLAVTPSGNPSAFARRMALQEVVVELDKAVYEWMEVEKVVDARGEGERREYLVEWKDGGEREWVRAAWVAEDVTADFEAGLEYGVAEAVVAVREAADGKGKKEYLVKWVDIEEMTWEPEGNVDEELVEEFFHRQVRKSDSENGLAAVAATKARVEETVEGEAASEES
;
A
#
# COMPACT_ATOMS: atom_id res chain seq x y z
N MET A 1 -21.39 19.53 -18.37
CA MET A 1 -22.05 18.56 -19.29
C MET A 1 -23.28 19.26 -19.84
N GLU A 2 -23.55 19.18 -21.13
CA GLU A 2 -24.71 19.87 -21.74
C GLU A 2 -25.96 18.99 -21.63
N GLU A 3 -27.06 19.58 -21.12
CA GLU A 3 -28.35 18.90 -20.95
C GLU A 3 -29.22 19.04 -22.21
N ASP A 4 -30.13 18.08 -22.41
CA ASP A 4 -31.14 18.19 -23.48
C ASP A 4 -32.28 19.18 -23.13
N GLY A 5 -33.22 19.39 -24.06
CA GLY A 5 -34.38 20.27 -23.84
C GLY A 5 -35.35 19.84 -22.73
N ARG A 6 -35.10 18.72 -22.05
CA ARG A 6 -35.82 18.22 -20.88
C ARG A 6 -34.95 18.22 -19.61
N GLY A 7 -33.73 18.77 -19.66
CA GLY A 7 -32.81 18.82 -18.53
C GLY A 7 -32.08 17.50 -18.25
N ARG A 8 -32.05 16.57 -19.22
CA ARG A 8 -31.38 15.28 -19.04
C ARG A 8 -29.93 15.34 -19.50
N THR A 9 -29.05 14.74 -18.72
CA THR A 9 -27.68 14.47 -19.14
C THR A 9 -27.64 13.41 -20.25
N PRO A 10 -26.57 13.36 -21.06
CA PRO A 10 -26.36 12.28 -22.03
C PRO A 10 -26.46 10.87 -21.44
N LEU A 11 -25.97 10.69 -20.20
CA LEU A 11 -26.02 9.42 -19.48
C LEU A 11 -27.47 9.02 -19.14
N GLU A 12 -28.25 9.94 -18.59
CA GLU A 12 -29.67 9.70 -18.27
C GLU A 12 -30.47 9.36 -19.52
N LEU A 13 -30.22 10.08 -20.63
CA LEU A 13 -30.85 9.79 -21.91
C LEU A 13 -30.47 8.37 -22.41
N ALA A 14 -29.19 8.00 -22.34
CA ALA A 14 -28.74 6.67 -22.77
C ALA A 14 -29.38 5.55 -21.93
N ARG A 15 -29.49 5.74 -20.60
CA ARG A 15 -30.16 4.81 -19.69
C ARG A 15 -31.66 4.68 -20.00
N GLU A 16 -32.35 5.78 -20.26
CA GLU A 16 -33.78 5.77 -20.63
C GLU A 16 -34.01 5.02 -21.95
N VAL A 17 -33.21 5.29 -22.98
CA VAL A 17 -33.32 4.62 -24.28
C VAL A 17 -33.02 3.12 -24.16
N LEU A 18 -32.01 2.74 -23.35
CA LEU A 18 -31.70 1.35 -23.07
C LEU A 18 -32.85 0.62 -22.36
N ALA A 19 -33.52 1.28 -21.41
CA ALA A 19 -34.64 0.71 -20.66
C ALA A 19 -35.83 0.38 -21.56
N VAL A 20 -36.10 1.20 -22.58
CA VAL A 20 -37.21 0.97 -23.53
C VAL A 20 -36.82 0.14 -24.76
N THR A 21 -35.55 -0.25 -24.90
CA THR A 21 -35.09 -1.06 -26.05
C THR A 21 -35.50 -2.53 -25.89
N PRO A 22 -36.26 -3.10 -26.85
CA PRO A 22 -36.74 -4.49 -26.76
C PRO A 22 -35.61 -5.52 -26.70
N SER A 23 -35.81 -6.61 -25.96
CA SER A 23 -34.85 -7.71 -25.82
C SER A 23 -35.15 -8.92 -26.70
N GLY A 24 -36.27 -8.93 -27.42
CA GLY A 24 -36.84 -10.13 -28.04
C GLY A 24 -36.42 -10.45 -29.48
N ASN A 25 -35.57 -9.65 -30.14
CA ASN A 25 -35.11 -9.95 -31.51
C ASN A 25 -33.62 -9.60 -31.76
N PRO A 26 -32.97 -10.23 -32.76
CA PRO A 26 -31.52 -10.05 -32.98
C PRO A 26 -31.09 -8.63 -33.36
N SER A 27 -31.92 -7.87 -34.07
CA SER A 27 -31.60 -6.48 -34.44
C SER A 27 -31.68 -5.53 -33.24
N ALA A 28 -32.60 -5.77 -32.32
CA ALA A 28 -32.70 -5.04 -31.06
C ALA A 28 -31.59 -5.45 -30.08
N PHE A 29 -31.11 -6.70 -30.14
CA PHE A 29 -29.97 -7.15 -29.34
C PHE A 29 -28.70 -6.36 -29.65
N ALA A 30 -28.34 -6.19 -30.93
CA ALA A 30 -27.17 -5.40 -31.32
C ALA A 30 -27.28 -3.94 -30.85
N ARG A 31 -28.46 -3.34 -31.00
CA ARG A 31 -28.74 -1.98 -30.50
C ARG A 31 -28.63 -1.88 -28.98
N ARG A 32 -29.11 -2.91 -28.25
CA ARG A 32 -29.02 -2.97 -26.80
C ARG A 32 -27.57 -3.05 -26.32
N MET A 33 -26.75 -3.91 -26.93
CA MET A 33 -25.32 -4.02 -26.61
C MET A 33 -24.59 -2.69 -26.83
N ALA A 34 -24.84 -2.03 -27.97
CA ALA A 34 -24.25 -0.72 -28.26
C ALA A 34 -24.67 0.35 -27.23
N LEU A 35 -25.95 0.36 -26.81
CA LEU A 35 -26.41 1.27 -25.76
C LEU A 35 -25.80 0.95 -24.39
N GLN A 36 -25.59 -0.33 -24.06
CA GLN A 36 -24.90 -0.72 -22.82
C GLN A 36 -23.45 -0.22 -22.81
N GLU A 37 -22.73 -0.35 -23.92
CA GLU A 37 -21.36 0.15 -24.07
C GLU A 37 -21.32 1.68 -23.92
N VAL A 38 -22.25 2.41 -24.56
CA VAL A 38 -22.38 3.86 -24.40
C VAL A 38 -22.68 4.26 -22.96
N VAL A 39 -23.56 3.54 -22.26
CA VAL A 39 -23.85 3.80 -20.85
C VAL A 39 -22.59 3.60 -20.00
N VAL A 40 -21.81 2.53 -20.24
CA VAL A 40 -20.56 2.30 -19.52
C VAL A 40 -19.55 3.42 -19.77
N GLU A 41 -19.39 3.86 -21.01
CA GLU A 41 -18.44 4.91 -21.35
C GLU A 41 -18.87 6.27 -20.79
N LEU A 42 -20.16 6.59 -20.85
CA LEU A 42 -20.71 7.81 -20.24
C LEU A 42 -20.63 7.76 -18.70
N ASP A 43 -20.85 6.60 -18.08
CA ASP A 43 -20.67 6.42 -16.63
C ASP A 43 -19.22 6.72 -16.25
N LYS A 44 -18.22 6.20 -16.97
CA LYS A 44 -16.80 6.50 -16.72
C LYS A 44 -16.44 7.97 -16.94
N ALA A 45 -17.13 8.65 -17.84
CA ALA A 45 -16.91 10.07 -18.10
C ALA A 45 -17.59 10.99 -17.07
N VAL A 46 -18.64 10.50 -16.41
CA VAL A 46 -19.41 11.24 -15.40
C VAL A 46 -18.87 10.99 -14.00
N TYR A 47 -18.50 9.75 -13.70
CA TYR A 47 -17.96 9.34 -12.41
C TYR A 47 -16.46 9.18 -12.51
N GLU A 48 -15.76 9.96 -11.69
CA GLU A 48 -14.33 9.83 -11.50
C GLU A 48 -14.05 8.88 -10.33
N TRP A 49 -13.05 8.02 -10.50
CA TRP A 49 -12.54 7.22 -9.38
C TRP A 49 -11.70 8.14 -8.50
N MET A 50 -12.17 8.37 -7.29
CA MET A 50 -11.48 9.17 -6.28
C MET A 50 -10.65 8.24 -5.39
N GLU A 51 -9.46 8.69 -4.99
CA GLU A 51 -8.62 7.93 -4.06
C GLU A 51 -9.24 7.96 -2.65
N VAL A 52 -9.58 6.78 -2.16
CA VAL A 52 -10.00 6.57 -0.78
C VAL A 52 -8.77 6.60 0.11
N GLU A 53 -8.80 7.43 1.16
CA GLU A 53 -7.76 7.44 2.19
C GLU A 53 -7.96 6.29 3.16
N LYS A 54 -9.19 6.12 3.68
CA LYS A 54 -9.55 5.01 4.58
C LYS A 54 -11.06 4.83 4.70
N VAL A 55 -11.46 3.67 5.18
CA VAL A 55 -12.81 3.42 5.69
C VAL A 55 -12.83 3.67 7.20
N VAL A 56 -13.85 4.39 7.69
CA VAL A 56 -13.96 4.77 9.11
C VAL A 56 -15.14 4.11 9.82
N ASP A 57 -16.12 3.59 9.08
CA ASP A 57 -17.28 2.90 9.63
C ASP A 57 -17.92 1.99 8.58
N ALA A 58 -18.74 1.03 9.02
CA ALA A 58 -19.46 0.11 8.16
C ALA A 58 -20.90 -0.10 8.64
N ARG A 59 -21.82 -0.25 7.69
CA ARG A 59 -23.21 -0.58 7.97
C ARG A 59 -23.80 -1.53 6.93
N GLY A 60 -24.89 -2.19 7.31
CA GLY A 60 -25.58 -3.14 6.45
C GLY A 60 -24.78 -4.45 6.24
N GLU A 61 -25.36 -5.35 5.46
CA GLU A 61 -24.82 -6.70 5.23
C GLU A 61 -25.04 -7.12 3.77
N GLY A 62 -24.21 -8.06 3.30
CA GLY A 62 -24.28 -8.63 1.95
C GLY A 62 -24.30 -7.56 0.86
N GLU A 63 -25.23 -7.65 -0.09
CA GLU A 63 -25.34 -6.70 -1.21
C GLU A 63 -25.68 -5.26 -0.78
N ARG A 64 -26.19 -5.06 0.44
CA ARG A 64 -26.51 -3.73 1.00
C ARG A 64 -25.40 -3.20 1.90
N ARG A 65 -24.23 -3.84 1.92
CA ARG A 65 -23.09 -3.36 2.71
C ARG A 65 -22.61 -2.01 2.17
N GLU A 66 -22.41 -1.08 3.08
CA GLU A 66 -21.92 0.27 2.83
C GLU A 66 -20.81 0.62 3.82
N TYR A 67 -19.87 1.42 3.35
CA TYR A 67 -18.72 1.90 4.11
C TYR A 67 -18.75 3.42 4.15
N LEU A 68 -18.43 4.00 5.32
CA LEU A 68 -18.20 5.43 5.44
C LEU A 68 -16.76 5.71 5.03
N VAL A 69 -16.59 6.39 3.90
CA VAL A 69 -15.30 6.62 3.24
C VAL A 69 -14.77 8.01 3.60
N GLU A 70 -13.47 8.08 3.87
CA GLU A 70 -12.68 9.32 3.94
C GLU A 70 -11.84 9.44 2.66
N TRP A 71 -11.92 10.59 1.99
CA TRP A 71 -11.25 10.84 0.72
C TRP A 71 -9.89 11.53 0.93
N LYS A 72 -8.89 11.12 0.14
CA LYS A 72 -7.52 11.62 0.27
C LYS A 72 -7.35 13.11 -0.08
N ASP A 73 -8.28 13.67 -0.84
CA ASP A 73 -8.31 15.10 -1.17
C ASP A 73 -8.93 15.97 -0.07
N GLY A 74 -9.38 15.35 1.03
CA GLY A 74 -10.04 16.04 2.14
C GLY A 74 -11.51 16.35 1.90
N GLY A 75 -12.15 15.69 0.91
CA GLY A 75 -13.59 15.76 0.69
C GLY A 75 -14.42 15.30 1.90
N GLU A 76 -15.72 15.64 1.90
CA GLU A 76 -16.63 15.20 2.95
C GLU A 76 -16.80 13.68 2.96
N ARG A 77 -16.94 13.09 4.16
CA ARG A 77 -17.14 11.64 4.29
C ARG A 77 -18.51 11.22 3.76
N GLU A 78 -18.55 10.14 3.01
CA GLU A 78 -19.78 9.64 2.39
C GLU A 78 -19.98 8.13 2.59
N TRP A 79 -21.25 7.71 2.68
CA TRP A 79 -21.61 6.28 2.70
C TRP A 79 -21.63 5.74 1.27
N VAL A 80 -20.68 4.88 0.95
CA VAL A 80 -20.51 4.28 -0.39
C VAL A 80 -20.80 2.78 -0.33
N ARG A 81 -21.48 2.23 -1.33
CA ARG A 81 -21.72 0.77 -1.37
C ARG A 81 -20.41 0.02 -1.54
N ALA A 82 -20.31 -1.15 -0.90
CA ALA A 82 -19.12 -1.99 -0.96
C ALA A 82 -18.64 -2.29 -2.39
N ALA A 83 -19.56 -2.45 -3.35
CA ALA A 83 -19.22 -2.69 -4.76
C ALA A 83 -18.50 -1.52 -5.46
N TRP A 84 -18.46 -0.34 -4.85
CA TRP A 84 -17.81 0.87 -5.37
C TRP A 84 -16.61 1.32 -4.55
N VAL A 85 -16.25 0.56 -3.51
CA VAL A 85 -15.01 0.77 -2.74
C VAL A 85 -14.03 -0.32 -3.15
N ALA A 86 -12.74 0.03 -3.25
CA ALA A 86 -11.71 -0.94 -3.62
C ALA A 86 -11.64 -2.08 -2.60
N GLU A 87 -11.51 -3.32 -3.09
CA GLU A 87 -11.63 -4.53 -2.28
C GLU A 87 -10.55 -4.59 -1.19
N ASP A 88 -9.32 -4.22 -1.53
CA ASP A 88 -8.17 -4.11 -0.63
C ASP A 88 -8.46 -3.18 0.55
N VAL A 89 -8.96 -1.98 0.28
CA VAL A 89 -9.30 -1.00 1.32
C VAL A 89 -10.37 -1.55 2.27
N THR A 90 -11.40 -2.23 1.73
CA THR A 90 -12.45 -2.82 2.58
C THR A 90 -11.95 -4.04 3.35
N ALA A 91 -11.06 -4.84 2.75
CA ALA A 91 -10.49 -6.02 3.40
C ALA A 91 -9.62 -5.60 4.59
N ASP A 92 -8.82 -4.54 4.44
CA ASP A 92 -7.99 -3.99 5.50
C ASP A 92 -8.84 -3.49 6.67
N PHE A 93 -9.91 -2.74 6.38
CA PHE A 93 -10.85 -2.29 7.41
C PHE A 93 -11.51 -3.46 8.16
N GLU A 94 -12.00 -4.48 7.44
CA GLU A 94 -12.64 -5.64 8.06
C GLU A 94 -11.67 -6.51 8.85
N ALA A 95 -10.38 -6.50 8.49
CA ALA A 95 -9.31 -7.11 9.26
C ALA A 95 -8.89 -6.27 10.48
N GLY A 96 -9.41 -5.05 10.62
CA GLY A 96 -9.06 -4.11 11.69
C GLY A 96 -7.64 -3.53 11.53
N LEU A 97 -7.16 -3.44 10.29
CA LEU A 97 -5.85 -2.85 9.99
C LEU A 97 -5.95 -1.32 9.99
N GLU A 98 -4.87 -0.68 10.41
CA GLU A 98 -4.72 0.78 10.41
C GLU A 98 -3.52 1.16 9.55
N TYR A 99 -3.69 2.20 8.72
CA TYR A 99 -2.59 2.76 7.94
C TYR A 99 -1.78 3.74 8.80
N GLY A 100 -0.46 3.61 8.75
CA GLY A 100 0.47 4.50 9.43
C GLY A 100 1.67 4.84 8.55
N VAL A 101 2.33 5.96 8.84
CA VAL A 101 3.59 6.33 8.17
C VAL A 101 4.75 5.73 8.94
N ALA A 102 5.44 4.78 8.31
CA ALA A 102 6.65 4.19 8.85
C ALA A 102 7.84 5.15 8.69
N GLU A 103 8.59 5.37 9.78
CA GLU A 103 9.85 6.10 9.75
C GLU A 103 11.00 5.19 9.26
N ALA A 104 11.07 3.96 9.78
CA ALA A 104 12.12 3.01 9.41
C ALA A 104 11.80 1.57 9.86
N VAL A 105 12.35 0.59 9.14
CA VAL A 105 12.52 -0.77 9.66
C VAL A 105 13.78 -0.81 10.54
N VAL A 106 13.66 -1.33 11.76
CA VAL A 106 14.76 -1.36 12.74
C VAL A 106 15.24 -2.78 13.08
N ALA A 107 14.42 -3.80 12.84
CA ALA A 107 14.80 -5.20 13.02
C ALA A 107 13.99 -6.12 12.11
N VAL A 108 14.47 -7.35 11.94
CA VAL A 108 13.79 -8.43 11.21
C VAL A 108 13.84 -9.71 12.02
N ARG A 109 12.76 -10.50 12.00
CA ARG A 109 12.69 -11.83 12.60
C ARG A 109 11.93 -12.80 11.69
N GLU A 110 12.07 -14.09 11.95
CA GLU A 110 11.15 -15.09 11.39
C GLU A 110 9.80 -14.99 12.10
N ALA A 111 8.72 -15.05 11.32
CA ALA A 111 7.36 -15.01 11.81
C ALA A 111 7.10 -16.20 12.74
N ALA A 112 6.30 -15.94 13.79
CA ALA A 112 5.98 -16.95 14.80
C ALA A 112 5.19 -18.15 14.24
N ASP A 113 4.61 -18.02 13.04
CA ASP A 113 3.82 -19.06 12.40
C ASP A 113 4.66 -20.24 11.85
N GLY A 114 5.99 -20.12 11.88
CA GLY A 114 6.92 -21.18 11.47
C GLY A 114 6.91 -21.48 9.97
N LYS A 115 6.29 -20.63 9.15
CA LYS A 115 6.22 -20.81 7.69
C LYS A 115 7.39 -20.18 6.93
N GLY A 116 8.41 -19.73 7.64
CA GLY A 116 9.57 -19.03 7.07
C GLY A 116 9.23 -17.63 6.52
N LYS A 117 8.06 -17.08 6.88
CA LYS A 117 7.73 -15.68 6.59
C LYS A 117 8.55 -14.75 7.48
N LYS A 118 8.82 -13.54 7.01
CA LYS A 118 9.49 -12.52 7.82
C LYS A 118 8.50 -11.57 8.45
N GLU A 119 8.87 -11.08 9.63
CA GLU A 119 8.25 -9.93 10.27
C GLU A 119 9.32 -8.86 10.49
N TYR A 120 8.93 -7.61 10.39
CA TYR A 120 9.80 -6.46 10.53
C TYR A 120 9.33 -5.59 11.68
N LEU A 121 10.27 -5.16 12.52
CA LEU A 121 9.97 -4.21 13.58
C LEU A 121 9.97 -2.81 12.96
N VAL A 122 8.80 -2.20 12.91
CA VAL A 122 8.56 -0.90 12.30
C VAL A 122 8.60 0.18 13.37
N LYS A 123 9.40 1.22 13.13
CA LYS A 123 9.32 2.49 13.85
C LYS A 123 8.37 3.41 13.10
N TRP A 124 7.37 3.94 13.79
CA TRP A 124 6.34 4.80 13.23
C TRP A 124 6.66 6.29 13.47
N VAL A 125 6.13 7.17 12.63
CA VAL A 125 6.30 8.63 12.78
C VAL A 125 5.48 9.16 13.96
N ASP A 126 4.25 8.67 14.14
CA ASP A 126 3.26 9.27 15.04
C ASP A 126 3.12 8.57 16.40
N ILE A 127 3.75 7.41 16.58
CA ILE A 127 3.73 6.65 17.84
C ILE A 127 5.14 6.17 18.21
N GLU A 128 5.45 6.19 19.51
CA GLU A 128 6.76 5.74 20.01
C GLU A 128 6.88 4.21 20.06
N GLU A 129 5.75 3.50 20.17
CA GLU A 129 5.72 2.06 20.22
C GLU A 129 6.05 1.46 18.85
N MET A 130 7.04 0.57 18.81
CA MET A 130 7.42 -0.16 17.60
C MET A 130 6.66 -1.48 17.55
N THR A 131 6.14 -1.83 16.37
CA THR A 131 5.33 -3.06 16.19
C THR A 131 5.97 -3.99 15.18
N TRP A 132 5.75 -5.30 15.37
CA TRP A 132 6.20 -6.32 14.42
C TRP A 132 5.14 -6.52 13.35
N GLU A 133 5.42 -6.04 12.14
CA GLU A 133 4.52 -6.12 10.99
C GLU A 133 4.93 -7.26 10.06
N PRO A 134 3.96 -7.98 9.46
CA PRO A 134 4.27 -8.99 8.46
C PRO A 134 4.86 -8.33 7.20
N GLU A 135 5.67 -9.08 6.45
CA GLU A 135 6.32 -8.60 5.22
C GLU A 135 5.40 -7.89 4.23
N GLY A 136 4.14 -8.34 4.09
CA GLY A 136 3.17 -7.71 3.19
C GLY A 136 2.63 -6.35 3.64
N ASN A 137 2.84 -5.96 4.90
CA ASN A 137 2.36 -4.69 5.46
C ASN A 137 3.44 -3.60 5.46
N VAL A 138 4.66 -3.91 4.99
CA VAL A 138 5.82 -3.03 5.12
C VAL A 138 6.32 -2.63 3.73
N ASP A 139 6.60 -1.35 3.55
CA ASP A 139 7.16 -0.81 2.32
C ASP A 139 8.50 -1.48 1.97
N GLU A 140 8.62 -1.96 0.72
CA GLU A 140 9.80 -2.65 0.21
C GLU A 140 11.04 -1.74 0.25
N GLU A 141 10.90 -0.44 0.00
CA GLU A 141 12.02 0.51 0.02
C GLU A 141 12.63 0.65 1.42
N LEU A 142 11.80 0.62 2.48
CA LEU A 142 12.27 0.69 3.86
C LEU A 142 12.99 -0.61 4.28
N VAL A 143 12.50 -1.75 3.80
CA VAL A 143 13.14 -3.06 4.00
C VAL A 143 14.51 -3.07 3.31
N GLU A 144 14.59 -2.60 2.07
CA GLU A 144 15.85 -2.48 1.34
C GLU A 144 16.82 -1.55 2.07
N GLU A 145 16.38 -0.35 2.50
CA GLU A 145 17.22 0.60 3.23
C GLU A 145 17.81 -0.03 4.50
N PHE A 146 16.99 -0.77 5.25
CA PHE A 146 17.44 -1.49 6.44
C PHE A 146 18.58 -2.45 6.12
N PHE A 147 18.46 -3.30 5.10
CA PHE A 147 19.51 -4.25 4.74
C PHE A 147 20.77 -3.57 4.22
N HIS A 148 20.63 -2.51 3.41
CA HIS A 148 21.78 -1.70 2.99
C HIS A 148 22.54 -1.10 4.18
N ARG A 149 21.81 -0.63 5.21
CA ARG A 149 22.40 -0.12 6.46
C ARG A 149 23.12 -1.20 7.24
N GLN A 150 22.59 -2.44 7.29
CA GLN A 150 23.27 -3.56 7.95
C GLN A 150 24.59 -3.93 7.26
N VAL A 151 24.61 -4.01 5.92
CA VAL A 151 25.82 -4.33 5.16
C VAL A 151 26.91 -3.27 5.37
N ARG A 152 26.55 -1.97 5.29
CA ARG A 152 27.50 -0.88 5.56
C ARG A 152 28.09 -0.94 6.97
N LYS A 153 27.26 -1.31 7.95
CA LYS A 153 27.70 -1.46 9.35
C LYS A 153 28.65 -2.64 9.50
N SER A 154 28.34 -3.80 8.91
CA SER A 154 29.24 -4.96 8.95
C SER A 154 30.58 -4.71 8.25
N ASP A 155 30.58 -3.99 7.12
CA ASP A 155 31.81 -3.63 6.41
C ASP A 155 32.67 -2.68 7.24
N SER A 156 32.05 -1.70 7.90
CA SER A 156 32.75 -0.78 8.81
C SER A 156 33.33 -1.51 10.03
N GLU A 157 32.58 -2.43 10.64
CA GLU A 157 33.03 -3.22 11.80
C GLU A 157 34.18 -4.16 11.42
N ASN A 158 34.07 -4.85 10.27
CA ASN A 158 35.15 -5.67 9.73
C ASN A 158 36.41 -4.85 9.40
N GLY A 159 36.24 -3.65 8.84
CA GLY A 159 37.33 -2.71 8.57
C GLY A 159 38.06 -2.28 9.85
N LEU A 160 37.32 -1.88 10.89
CA LEU A 160 37.90 -1.53 12.19
C LEU A 160 38.65 -2.71 12.82
N ALA A 161 38.08 -3.92 12.76
CA ALA A 161 38.72 -5.12 13.29
C ALA A 161 40.04 -5.43 12.56
N ALA A 162 40.08 -5.29 11.23
CA ALA A 162 41.30 -5.50 10.43
C ALA A 162 42.40 -4.47 10.76
N VAL A 163 42.04 -3.19 10.96
CA VAL A 163 42.99 -2.14 11.37
C VAL A 163 43.54 -2.41 12.77
N ALA A 164 42.70 -2.81 13.71
CA ALA A 164 43.13 -3.17 15.08
C ALA A 164 44.09 -4.36 15.08
N ALA A 165 43.78 -5.42 14.31
CA ALA A 165 44.66 -6.59 14.18
C ALA A 165 46.02 -6.23 13.54
N THR A 166 46.03 -5.31 12.57
CA THR A 166 47.27 -4.83 11.93
C THR A 166 48.11 -4.01 12.92
N LYS A 167 47.47 -3.11 13.68
CA LYS A 167 48.16 -2.29 14.69
C LYS A 167 48.83 -3.15 15.77
N ALA A 168 48.11 -4.16 16.29
CA ALA A 168 48.66 -5.07 17.29
C ALA A 168 49.91 -5.83 16.78
N ARG A 169 49.89 -6.28 15.51
CA ARG A 169 51.03 -6.97 14.89
C ARG A 169 52.24 -6.05 14.69
N VAL A 170 52.02 -4.77 14.38
CA VAL A 170 53.10 -3.77 14.25
C VAL A 170 53.70 -3.48 15.63
N GLU A 171 52.89 -3.28 16.66
CA GLU A 171 53.38 -3.02 18.03
C GLU A 171 54.21 -4.20 18.58
N GLU A 172 53.82 -5.45 18.30
CA GLU A 172 54.60 -6.65 18.68
C GLU A 172 55.97 -6.73 17.95
N THR A 173 56.06 -6.19 16.73
CA THR A 173 57.32 -6.20 15.95
C THR A 173 58.30 -5.13 16.45
N VAL A 174 57.78 -3.99 16.90
CA VAL A 174 58.60 -2.86 17.38
C VAL A 174 59.19 -3.13 18.77
N GLU A 175 58.48 -3.86 19.64
CA GLU A 175 59.03 -4.29 20.94
C GLU A 175 60.08 -5.41 20.82
N GLY A 176 60.01 -6.23 19.77
CA GLY A 176 61.01 -7.27 19.48
C GLY A 176 62.34 -6.72 18.95
N GLU A 177 62.33 -5.58 18.27
CA GLU A 177 63.54 -4.98 17.67
C GLU A 177 64.35 -4.17 18.71
N ALA A 178 63.68 -3.47 19.63
CA ALA A 178 64.32 -2.72 20.72
C ALA A 178 65.10 -3.60 21.72
N ALA A 179 64.79 -4.90 21.81
CA ALA A 179 65.49 -5.84 22.69
C ALA A 179 66.83 -6.37 22.12
N SER A 180 67.18 -6.01 20.87
CA SER A 180 68.38 -6.51 20.18
C SER A 180 69.52 -5.50 20.00
N GLU A 181 69.33 -4.24 20.40
CA GLU A 181 70.37 -3.18 20.35
C GLU A 181 71.08 -2.92 21.71
N GLU A 182 70.68 -3.57 22.80
CA GLU A 182 71.44 -3.65 24.06
C GLU A 182 72.09 -5.03 24.24
N SER A 183 73.14 -5.35 23.47
CA SER A 183 74.09 -6.45 23.77
C SER A 183 75.43 -6.27 23.10
#